data_AF-A0A077L9E4-F1
#
_entry.id   AF-A0A077L9E4-F1
#
_cell.length_a   1.000
_cell.length_b   1.000
_cell.length_c   1.000
_cell.angle_alpha   90.00
_cell.angle_beta   90.00
_cell.angle_gamma   90.00
#
_symmetry.space_group_name_H-M   'P 1'
#
loop_
_entity.id
_entity.type
_entity.pdbx_description
1 polymer ?
#
loop_
_entity_poly.entity_id
_entity_poly.type
_entity_poly.pdbx_seq_one_letter_code
_entity_poly.pdbx_strand_id
1 'polypeptide(L)'
;MKNPDSILEKIIDNKKYTIHIFFKNSKHVYLTYNDGIFIVTGSVVNISSKKFQDFLIKSMSKIIKKNNKIKPNLEFDKNKKTFYYFGKLASYHVKNNKIIISKINQSTNEYINFSTKAENLKIELYIRKFLYKQLIEKFKKFTNEACLLIKKTNLNLLFFIRNKKSSWASISVLKNKIFICSDLIFFSDEIIKYVAYHEICHLIHQNHSKEFWNLLKQFIPDYKEKRKKLNNHIFE
;
A
#
# COMPACT_ATOMS: atom_id res chain seq x y z
N MET A 1 -24.77 15.43 12.78
CA MET A 1 -24.02 15.90 11.58
C MET A 1 -24.72 17.14 11.04
N LYS A 2 -24.00 18.14 10.51
CA LYS A 2 -24.65 19.27 9.82
C LYS A 2 -25.44 18.73 8.62
N ASN A 3 -26.64 19.27 8.40
CA ASN A 3 -27.41 18.98 7.20
C ASN A 3 -26.67 19.52 5.95
N PRO A 4 -26.72 18.80 4.82
CA PRO A 4 -26.14 19.31 3.58
C PRO A 4 -26.89 20.56 3.11
N ASP A 5 -26.16 21.50 2.52
CA ASP A 5 -26.75 22.70 1.92
C ASP A 5 -27.54 22.37 0.65
N SER A 6 -27.18 21.27 -0.02
CA SER A 6 -27.92 20.74 -1.17
C SER A 6 -27.69 19.24 -1.33
N ILE A 7 -28.69 18.53 -1.88
CA ILE A 7 -28.61 17.10 -2.20
C ILE A 7 -28.86 16.94 -3.70
N LEU A 8 -27.97 16.21 -4.36
CA LEU A 8 -28.13 15.81 -5.77
C LEU A 8 -28.16 14.30 -5.89
N GLU A 9 -28.83 13.83 -6.94
CA GLU A 9 -28.82 12.43 -7.33
C GLU A 9 -28.21 12.28 -8.72
N LYS A 10 -27.39 11.25 -8.91
CA LYS A 10 -26.81 10.94 -10.21
C LYS A 10 -26.86 9.44 -10.47
N ILE A 11 -27.19 9.08 -11.71
CA ILE A 11 -27.13 7.70 -12.18
C ILE A 11 -25.82 7.53 -12.94
N ILE A 12 -25.00 6.57 -12.51
CA ILE A 12 -23.75 6.17 -13.17
C ILE A 12 -23.74 4.64 -13.21
N ASP A 13 -23.47 4.06 -14.39
CA ASP A 13 -23.44 2.60 -14.61
C ASP A 13 -24.71 1.90 -14.06
N ASN A 14 -25.89 2.43 -14.38
CA ASN A 14 -27.22 1.97 -13.92
C ASN A 14 -27.43 1.92 -12.39
N LYS A 15 -26.54 2.53 -11.60
CA LYS A 15 -26.70 2.66 -10.14
C LYS A 15 -26.90 4.12 -9.75
N LYS A 16 -27.86 4.36 -8.86
CA LYS A 16 -28.19 5.68 -8.32
C LYS A 16 -27.29 6.01 -7.14
N TYR A 17 -26.71 7.21 -7.14
CA TYR A 17 -25.83 7.71 -6.09
C TYR A 17 -26.33 9.05 -5.56
N THR A 18 -26.33 9.17 -4.22
CA THR A 18 -26.66 10.41 -3.51
C THR A 18 -25.40 11.23 -3.28
N ILE A 19 -25.50 12.54 -3.49
CA ILE A 19 -24.42 13.50 -3.37
C ILE A 19 -24.85 14.59 -2.39
N HIS A 20 -24.14 14.70 -1.26
CA HIS A 20 -24.33 15.76 -0.28
C HIS A 20 -23.35 16.91 -0.56
N ILE A 21 -23.88 18.11 -0.75
CA ILE A 21 -23.11 19.31 -1.03
C ILE A 21 -23.05 20.18 0.22
N PHE A 22 -21.84 20.64 0.55
CA PHE A 22 -21.60 21.60 1.62
C PHE A 22 -20.84 22.80 1.07
N PHE A 23 -21.44 23.97 1.13
CA PHE A 23 -20.83 25.21 0.68
C PHE A 23 -19.76 25.66 1.68
N LYS A 24 -18.58 26.00 1.14
CA LYS A 24 -17.45 26.53 1.91
C LYS A 24 -16.79 27.66 1.15
N ASN A 25 -16.27 28.64 1.88
CA ASN A 25 -15.42 29.68 1.31
C ASN A 25 -14.05 29.08 0.95
N SER A 26 -13.97 28.45 -0.22
CA SER A 26 -12.79 27.68 -0.65
C SER A 26 -12.53 27.88 -2.14
N LYS A 27 -11.24 27.98 -2.50
CA LYS A 27 -10.80 28.15 -3.89
C LYS A 27 -10.92 26.86 -4.72
N HIS A 28 -11.01 25.70 -4.07
CA HIS A 28 -11.05 24.38 -4.72
C HIS A 28 -12.31 23.62 -4.36
N VAL A 29 -12.73 22.72 -5.26
CA VAL A 29 -13.82 21.77 -5.01
C VAL A 29 -13.20 20.42 -4.64
N TYR A 30 -13.67 19.84 -3.54
CA TYR A 30 -13.27 18.52 -3.07
C TYR A 30 -14.43 17.56 -3.19
N LEU A 31 -14.14 16.33 -3.65
CA LEU A 31 -15.09 15.22 -3.73
C LEU A 31 -14.55 14.04 -2.92
N THR A 32 -15.34 13.55 -1.99
CA THR A 32 -15.06 12.32 -1.22
C THR A 32 -16.23 11.34 -1.36
N TYR A 33 -16.00 10.08 -1.01
CA TYR A 33 -17.03 9.03 -1.03
C TYR A 33 -16.88 8.15 0.19
N ASN A 34 -17.86 8.24 1.09
CA ASN A 34 -17.87 7.54 2.37
C ASN A 34 -19.24 6.90 2.56
N ASP A 35 -19.27 5.64 3.00
CA ASP A 35 -20.50 4.92 3.39
C ASP A 35 -21.64 4.99 2.38
N GLY A 36 -21.32 4.88 1.09
CA GLY A 36 -22.30 4.90 0.02
C GLY A 36 -22.67 6.28 -0.51
N ILE A 37 -22.23 7.35 0.14
CA ILE A 37 -22.62 8.74 -0.16
C ILE A 37 -21.41 9.53 -0.69
N PHE A 38 -21.61 10.26 -1.78
CA PHE A 38 -20.63 11.25 -2.24
C PHE A 38 -20.78 12.55 -1.47
N ILE A 39 -19.66 13.15 -1.07
CA ILE A 39 -19.66 14.44 -0.39
C ILE A 39 -18.85 15.43 -1.23
N VAL A 40 -19.47 16.55 -1.59
CA VAL A 40 -18.84 17.66 -2.29
C VAL A 40 -18.71 18.85 -1.34
N THR A 41 -17.52 19.43 -1.29
CA THR A 41 -17.30 20.71 -0.59
C THR A 41 -16.65 21.71 -1.52
N GLY A 42 -17.13 22.96 -1.53
CA GLY A 42 -16.64 23.99 -2.45
C GLY A 42 -17.44 25.29 -2.34
N SER A 43 -16.98 26.35 -3.01
CA SER A 43 -17.77 27.59 -3.11
C SER A 43 -18.97 27.40 -4.03
N VAL A 44 -20.06 28.15 -3.76
CA VAL A 44 -21.28 28.14 -4.58
C VAL A 44 -20.95 28.40 -6.05
N VAL A 45 -20.12 29.40 -6.33
CA VAL A 45 -19.69 29.78 -7.69
C VAL A 45 -19.04 28.61 -8.43
N ASN A 46 -18.13 27.89 -7.77
CA ASN A 46 -17.41 26.79 -8.40
C ASN A 46 -18.34 25.58 -8.65
N ILE A 47 -19.23 25.27 -7.70
CA ILE A 47 -20.15 24.14 -7.79
C ILE A 47 -21.25 24.37 -8.83
N SER A 48 -21.71 25.62 -9.00
CA SER A 48 -22.71 25.97 -10.01
C SER A 48 -22.15 26.07 -11.44
N SER A 49 -20.83 25.95 -11.62
CA SER A 49 -20.19 26.08 -12.93
C SER A 49 -20.44 24.87 -13.84
N LYS A 50 -20.53 25.09 -15.15
CA LYS A 50 -20.64 23.98 -16.13
C LYS A 50 -19.46 23.01 -16.04
N LYS A 51 -18.26 23.52 -15.74
CA LYS A 51 -17.04 22.73 -15.53
C LYS A 51 -17.16 21.76 -14.35
N PHE A 52 -17.98 22.07 -13.34
CA PHE A 52 -18.19 21.20 -12.19
C PHE A 52 -18.95 19.92 -12.57
N GLN A 53 -19.95 19.99 -13.46
CA GLN A 53 -20.68 18.79 -13.89
C GLN A 53 -19.75 17.76 -14.56
N ASP A 54 -18.87 18.22 -15.45
CA ASP A 54 -17.88 17.37 -16.11
C ASP A 54 -16.87 16.78 -15.12
N PHE A 55 -16.39 17.61 -14.18
CA PHE A 55 -15.52 17.17 -13.09
C PHE A 55 -16.20 16.10 -12.22
N LEU A 56 -17.46 16.33 -11.83
CA LEU A 56 -18.23 15.48 -10.94
C LEU A 56 -18.41 14.10 -11.55
N ILE A 57 -18.94 14.02 -12.78
CA ILE A 57 -19.18 12.74 -13.47
C ILE A 57 -17.86 11.97 -13.65
N LYS A 58 -16.80 12.65 -14.13
CA LYS A 58 -15.49 12.03 -14.36
C LYS A 58 -14.85 11.52 -13.07
N SER A 59 -14.98 12.27 -11.98
CA SER A 59 -14.39 11.91 -10.69
C SER A 59 -15.19 10.82 -9.98
N MET A 60 -16.52 10.89 -9.99
CA MET A 60 -17.40 9.84 -9.48
C MET A 60 -17.17 8.52 -10.22
N SER A 61 -17.13 8.53 -11.56
CA SER A 61 -16.86 7.33 -12.37
C SER A 61 -15.51 6.68 -12.01
N LYS A 62 -14.48 7.49 -11.75
CA LYS A 62 -13.16 6.98 -11.29
C LYS A 62 -13.24 6.39 -9.88
N ILE A 63 -13.93 7.05 -8.96
CA ILE A 63 -14.09 6.58 -7.58
C ILE A 63 -14.89 5.29 -7.54
N ILE A 64 -15.99 5.20 -8.28
CA ILE A 64 -16.83 3.99 -8.41
C ILE A 64 -16.01 2.85 -8.99
N LYS A 65 -15.31 3.05 -10.11
CA LYS A 65 -14.42 2.04 -10.70
C LYS A 65 -13.31 1.59 -9.74
N LYS A 66 -12.83 2.50 -8.88
CA LYS A 66 -11.80 2.21 -7.87
C LYS A 66 -12.37 1.45 -6.66
N ASN A 67 -13.61 1.75 -6.24
CA ASN A 67 -14.27 1.11 -5.12
C ASN A 67 -14.90 -0.24 -5.48
N ASN A 68 -15.34 -0.42 -6.73
CA ASN A 68 -15.78 -1.72 -7.25
C ASN A 68 -14.60 -2.68 -7.45
N LYS A 69 -13.37 -2.17 -7.57
CA LYS A 69 -12.16 -2.99 -7.39
C LYS A 69 -11.94 -3.21 -5.90
N ILE A 70 -12.54 -4.27 -5.37
CA ILE A 70 -12.18 -4.79 -4.05
C ILE A 70 -10.71 -5.16 -4.12
N LYS A 71 -9.84 -4.31 -3.56
CA LYS A 71 -8.45 -4.69 -3.37
C LYS A 71 -8.45 -5.76 -2.29
N PRO A 72 -7.78 -6.90 -2.49
CA PRO A 72 -7.66 -7.89 -1.45
C PRO A 72 -7.11 -7.24 -0.17
N ASN A 73 -7.69 -7.59 0.98
CA ASN A 73 -7.18 -7.14 2.26
C ASN A 73 -5.81 -7.79 2.54
N LEU A 74 -4.89 -7.01 3.13
CA LEU A 74 -3.54 -7.44 3.50
C LEU A 74 -3.55 -8.11 4.86
N GLU A 75 -4.21 -9.25 4.92
CA GLU A 75 -4.59 -9.89 6.16
C GLU A 75 -4.38 -11.40 6.10
N PHE A 76 -4.36 -12.03 7.28
CA PHE A 76 -4.39 -13.47 7.42
C PHE A 76 -5.83 -13.95 7.34
N ASP A 77 -6.12 -14.91 6.46
CA ASP A 77 -7.38 -15.64 6.50
C ASP A 77 -7.32 -16.65 7.67
N LYS A 78 -7.89 -16.26 8.81
CA LYS A 78 -7.87 -17.07 10.04
C LYS A 78 -8.67 -18.36 9.90
N ASN A 79 -9.71 -18.36 9.08
CA ASN A 79 -10.58 -19.53 8.87
C ASN A 79 -9.84 -20.58 8.05
N LYS A 80 -9.24 -20.15 6.93
CA LYS A 80 -8.45 -21.04 6.06
C LYS A 80 -7.03 -21.27 6.55
N LYS A 81 -6.57 -20.51 7.55
CA LYS A 81 -5.18 -20.45 8.03
C LYS A 81 -4.20 -20.20 6.89
N THR A 82 -4.53 -19.23 6.03
CA THR A 82 -3.71 -18.84 4.87
C THR A 82 -3.35 -17.36 4.88
N PHE A 83 -2.28 -17.01 4.19
CA PHE A 83 -1.84 -15.62 3.98
C PHE A 83 -0.86 -15.56 2.80
N TYR A 84 -0.58 -14.37 2.28
CA TYR A 84 0.49 -14.19 1.31
C TYR A 84 1.85 -14.07 2.00
N TYR A 85 2.74 -15.01 1.72
CA TYR A 85 4.15 -15.01 2.09
C TYR A 85 4.95 -14.44 0.93
N PHE A 86 5.38 -13.19 1.03
CA PHE A 86 6.16 -12.51 -0.01
C PHE A 86 5.61 -12.75 -1.43
N GLY A 87 4.33 -12.44 -1.62
CA GLY A 87 3.61 -12.58 -2.90
C GLY A 87 3.04 -13.95 -3.19
N LYS A 88 3.43 -15.00 -2.45
CA LYS A 88 2.95 -16.39 -2.67
C LYS A 88 1.94 -16.80 -1.62
N LEU A 89 0.84 -17.42 -2.03
CA LEU A 89 -0.13 -17.96 -1.08
C LEU A 89 0.50 -19.10 -0.26
N ALA A 90 0.39 -18.99 1.06
CA ALA A 90 0.92 -19.94 2.02
C ALA A 90 -0.13 -20.31 3.07
N SER A 91 -0.01 -21.53 3.59
CA SER A 91 -0.79 -22.01 4.73
C SER A 91 0.10 -22.15 5.96
N TYR A 92 -0.49 -22.10 7.15
CA TYR A 92 0.22 -22.39 8.39
C TYR A 92 -0.55 -23.36 9.28
N HIS A 93 0.18 -24.20 9.99
CA HIS A 93 -0.36 -25.08 11.02
C HIS A 93 0.59 -25.16 12.23
N VAL A 94 0.05 -25.55 13.38
CA VAL A 94 0.81 -25.64 14.63
C VAL A 94 0.91 -27.09 15.05
N LYS A 95 2.14 -27.58 15.25
CA LYS A 95 2.42 -28.95 15.72
C LYS A 95 3.69 -28.96 16.55
N ASN A 96 3.70 -29.69 17.67
CA ASN A 96 4.89 -29.90 18.53
C ASN A 96 5.63 -28.58 18.89
N ASN A 97 4.90 -27.55 19.32
CA ASN A 97 5.45 -26.22 19.64
C ASN A 97 6.18 -25.52 18.46
N LYS A 98 5.79 -25.86 17.23
CA LYS A 98 6.27 -25.23 15.99
C LYS A 98 5.11 -24.73 15.16
N ILE A 99 5.27 -23.54 14.59
CA ILE A 99 4.44 -23.08 13.47
C ILE A 99 5.16 -23.52 12.20
N ILE A 100 4.46 -24.29 11.38
CA ILE A 100 4.95 -24.80 10.10
C ILE A 100 4.24 -24.00 9.01
N ILE A 101 5.00 -23.34 8.15
CA ILE A 101 4.48 -22.56 7.02
C ILE A 101 4.80 -23.32 5.73
N SER A 102 3.77 -23.62 4.96
CA SER A 102 3.85 -24.32 3.68
C SER A 102 3.40 -23.39 2.56
N LYS A 103 4.31 -23.07 1.64
CA LYS A 103 4.06 -22.21 0.49
C LYS A 103 3.53 -23.07 -0.66
N ILE A 104 2.48 -22.62 -1.36
CA ILE A 104 1.95 -23.35 -2.51
C ILE A 104 3.04 -23.52 -3.57
N ASN A 105 3.10 -24.70 -4.18
CA ASN A 105 4.08 -25.09 -5.19
C ASN A 105 5.55 -25.00 -4.73
N GLN A 106 5.83 -25.17 -3.43
CA GLN A 106 7.18 -25.32 -2.90
C GLN A 106 7.32 -26.59 -2.06
N SER A 107 8.43 -27.29 -2.22
CA SER A 107 8.75 -28.53 -1.50
C SER A 107 9.28 -28.29 -0.08
N THR A 108 9.67 -27.06 0.25
CA THR A 108 10.26 -26.72 1.54
C THR A 108 9.32 -25.91 2.43
N ASN A 109 9.28 -26.29 3.70
CA ASN A 109 8.53 -25.60 4.74
C ASN A 109 9.44 -24.66 5.54
N GLU A 110 8.85 -23.59 6.06
CA GLU A 110 9.50 -22.75 7.08
C GLU A 110 9.01 -23.18 8.47
N TYR A 111 9.89 -23.07 9.46
CA TYR A 111 9.60 -23.49 10.82
C TYR A 111 9.88 -22.36 11.81
N ILE A 112 8.89 -22.06 12.67
CA ILE A 112 9.02 -21.08 13.75
C ILE A 112 8.78 -21.80 15.07
N ASN A 113 9.83 -21.89 15.90
CA ASN A 113 9.74 -22.45 17.24
C ASN A 113 9.14 -21.44 18.22
N PHE A 114 8.32 -21.89 19.17
CA PHE A 114 7.81 -21.08 20.28
C PHE A 114 7.77 -21.90 21.58
N SER A 115 7.93 -21.24 22.73
CA SER A 115 8.02 -21.90 24.05
C SER A 115 6.72 -21.85 24.87
N THR A 116 5.78 -20.97 24.50
CA THR A 116 4.51 -20.79 25.22
C THR A 116 3.49 -21.88 24.89
N LYS A 117 2.67 -22.29 25.87
CA LYS A 117 1.52 -23.20 25.64
C LYS A 117 0.62 -22.65 24.52
N ALA A 118 0.21 -23.53 23.59
CA ALA A 118 -0.45 -23.16 22.34
C ALA A 118 -1.81 -22.45 22.51
N GLU A 119 -2.52 -22.69 23.62
CA GLU A 119 -3.89 -22.19 23.86
C GLU A 119 -4.01 -20.66 23.85
N ASN A 120 -2.95 -19.93 24.18
CA ASN A 120 -2.92 -18.45 24.17
C ASN A 120 -2.01 -17.87 23.08
N LEU A 121 -1.55 -18.68 22.12
CA LEU A 121 -0.58 -18.26 21.13
C LEU A 121 -1.23 -17.32 20.09
N LYS A 122 -0.80 -16.06 20.06
CA LYS A 122 -1.09 -15.14 18.95
C LYS A 122 -0.24 -15.51 17.73
N ILE A 123 -0.59 -16.61 17.05
CA ILE A 123 0.16 -17.21 15.92
C ILE A 123 0.57 -16.16 14.88
N GLU A 124 -0.36 -15.27 14.51
CA GLU A 124 -0.12 -14.20 13.55
C GLU A 124 1.06 -13.31 13.95
N LEU A 125 1.21 -12.97 15.24
CA LEU A 125 2.33 -12.14 15.71
C LEU A 125 3.68 -12.84 15.54
N TYR A 126 3.73 -14.16 15.76
CA TYR A 126 4.94 -14.94 15.56
C TYR A 126 5.32 -15.01 14.08
N ILE A 127 4.35 -15.26 13.20
CA ILE A 127 4.57 -15.27 11.75
C ILE A 127 5.01 -13.89 11.28
N ARG A 128 4.32 -12.81 11.67
CA ARG A 128 4.72 -11.44 11.32
C ARG A 128 6.12 -11.10 11.81
N LYS A 129 6.48 -11.44 13.06
CA LYS A 129 7.83 -11.21 13.60
C LYS A 129 8.90 -11.97 12.81
N PHE A 130 8.61 -13.21 12.40
CA PHE A 130 9.49 -13.99 11.53
C PHE A 130 9.67 -13.33 10.15
N LEU A 131 8.58 -12.91 9.52
CA LEU A 131 8.60 -12.25 8.21
C LEU A 131 9.25 -10.87 8.25
N TYR A 132 9.09 -10.10 9.33
CA TYR A 132 9.72 -8.79 9.48
C TYR A 132 11.25 -8.87 9.45
N LYS A 133 11.84 -9.92 10.03
CA LYS A 133 13.29 -10.15 9.95
C LYS A 133 13.72 -10.32 8.49
N GLN A 134 13.02 -11.18 7.75
CA GLN A 134 13.30 -11.40 6.33
C GLN A 134 13.06 -10.16 5.48
N LEU A 135 11.99 -9.41 5.75
CA LEU A 135 11.67 -8.17 5.05
C LEU A 135 12.79 -7.14 5.23
N ILE A 136 13.33 -6.98 6.44
CA ILE A 136 14.48 -6.10 6.69
C ILE A 136 15.70 -6.54 5.88
N GLU A 137 16.02 -7.84 5.88
CA GLU A 137 17.19 -8.33 5.13
C GLU A 137 17.04 -8.16 3.61
N LYS A 138 15.84 -8.43 3.07
CA LYS A 138 15.51 -8.14 1.66
C LYS A 138 15.65 -6.66 1.35
N PHE A 139 15.10 -5.79 2.21
CA PHE A 139 15.16 -4.34 2.00
C PHE A 139 16.59 -3.81 2.08
N LYS A 140 17.40 -4.29 3.03
CA LYS A 140 18.84 -3.99 3.12
C LYS A 140 19.58 -4.40 1.85
N LYS A 141 19.37 -5.62 1.37
CA LYS A 141 19.96 -6.11 0.12
C LYS A 141 19.64 -5.17 -1.05
N PHE A 142 18.35 -4.91 -1.29
CA PHE A 142 17.93 -4.09 -2.44
C PHE A 142 18.34 -2.62 -2.32
N THR A 143 18.35 -2.06 -1.11
CA THR A 143 18.85 -0.69 -0.91
C THR A 143 20.35 -0.60 -1.15
N ASN A 144 21.14 -1.59 -0.71
CA ASN A 144 22.57 -1.65 -1.00
C ASN A 144 22.83 -1.76 -2.51
N GLU A 145 22.10 -2.62 -3.23
CA GLU A 145 22.18 -2.70 -4.70
C GLU A 145 21.89 -1.33 -5.36
N ALA A 146 20.80 -0.68 -4.99
CA ALA A 146 20.44 0.63 -5.55
C ALA A 146 21.47 1.73 -5.20
N CYS A 147 22.03 1.70 -4.00
CA CYS A 147 23.07 2.61 -3.54
C CYS A 147 24.35 2.49 -4.40
N LEU A 148 24.74 1.28 -4.80
CA LEU A 148 25.87 1.06 -5.71
C LEU A 148 25.62 1.74 -7.08
N LEU A 149 24.40 1.64 -7.61
CA LEU A 149 24.04 2.21 -8.91
C LEU A 149 24.10 3.74 -8.93
N ILE A 150 23.79 4.40 -7.80
CA ILE A 150 23.93 5.86 -7.63
C ILE A 150 25.31 6.27 -7.07
N LYS A 151 26.25 5.33 -6.96
CA LYS A 151 27.60 5.55 -6.40
C LYS A 151 27.60 6.16 -4.99
N LYS A 152 26.62 5.82 -4.15
CA LYS A 152 26.57 6.20 -2.72
C LYS A 152 26.76 4.96 -1.85
N THR A 153 28.01 4.61 -1.53
CA THR A 153 28.35 3.33 -0.88
C THR A 153 28.56 3.41 0.63
N ASN A 154 28.67 4.62 1.21
CA ASN A 154 29.01 4.82 2.63
C ASN A 154 27.81 5.30 3.46
N LEU A 155 26.63 4.75 3.22
CA LEU A 155 25.42 5.11 3.98
C LEU A 155 25.13 4.07 5.05
N ASN A 156 25.24 4.48 6.32
CA ASN A 156 24.82 3.65 7.44
C ASN A 156 23.29 3.78 7.65
N LEU A 157 22.52 3.12 6.79
CA LEU A 157 21.07 3.13 6.83
C LEU A 157 20.54 2.22 7.96
N LEU A 158 19.66 2.77 8.80
CA LEU A 158 18.93 2.04 9.82
C LEU A 158 17.51 1.73 9.34
N PHE A 159 17.05 0.50 9.52
CA PHE A 159 15.78 0.02 8.99
C PHE A 159 14.79 -0.27 10.12
N PHE A 160 13.56 0.23 9.98
CA PHE A 160 12.49 0.09 10.98
C PHE A 160 11.20 -0.34 10.32
N ILE A 161 10.57 -1.39 10.86
CA ILE A 161 9.21 -1.79 10.47
C ILE A 161 8.20 -0.92 11.19
N ARG A 162 7.22 -0.37 10.47
CA ARG A 162 6.15 0.48 11.00
C ARG A 162 4.81 0.10 10.38
N ASN A 163 3.74 0.20 11.17
CA ASN A 163 2.38 0.16 10.64
C ASN A 163 2.09 1.53 9.99
N LYS A 164 2.21 1.61 8.66
CA LYS A 164 2.05 2.84 7.89
C LYS A 164 0.76 2.76 7.07
N LYS A 165 -0.06 3.80 7.13
CA LYS A 165 -1.35 3.87 6.41
C LYS A 165 -1.29 4.63 5.08
N SER A 166 -0.29 5.50 4.91
CA SER A 166 -0.22 6.45 3.79
C SER A 166 0.92 6.21 2.80
N SER A 167 1.91 5.37 3.15
CA SER A 167 3.01 5.03 2.25
C SER A 167 3.59 3.65 2.55
N TRP A 168 4.20 3.02 1.54
CA TRP A 168 4.79 1.68 1.63
C TRP A 168 6.20 1.68 2.23
N ALA A 169 6.93 2.77 2.08
CA ALA A 169 8.13 3.06 2.84
C ALA A 169 8.30 4.59 2.94
N SER A 170 9.35 5.03 3.64
CA SER A 170 9.80 6.42 3.66
C SER A 170 11.23 6.47 4.19
N ILE A 171 12.09 7.25 3.53
CA ILE A 171 13.45 7.54 3.99
C ILE A 171 13.54 8.92 4.65
N SER A 172 14.27 8.99 5.76
CA SER A 172 14.74 10.23 6.36
C SER A 172 16.23 10.37 6.03
N VAL A 173 16.54 11.17 5.01
CA VAL A 173 17.91 11.37 4.52
C VAL A 173 18.81 11.93 5.62
N LEU A 174 18.34 12.95 6.36
CA LEU A 174 19.10 13.56 7.46
C LEU A 174 19.42 12.59 8.60
N LYS A 175 18.56 11.60 8.85
CA LYS A 175 18.71 10.66 9.97
C LYS A 175 19.27 9.31 9.53
N ASN A 176 19.48 9.09 8.24
CA ASN A 176 19.80 7.79 7.64
C ASN A 176 18.85 6.67 8.11
N LYS A 177 17.54 6.94 8.18
CA LYS A 177 16.53 5.96 8.62
C LYS A 177 15.55 5.65 7.50
N ILE A 178 15.26 4.37 7.28
CA ILE A 178 14.19 3.90 6.41
C ILE A 178 13.10 3.27 7.27
N PHE A 179 11.87 3.75 7.08
CA PHE A 179 10.67 3.20 7.71
C PHE A 179 9.88 2.40 6.69
N ILE A 180 9.86 1.09 6.84
CA ILE A 180 9.23 0.13 5.95
C ILE A 180 7.83 -0.20 6.46
N CYS A 181 6.81 -0.19 5.59
CA CYS A 181 5.47 -0.62 5.95
C CYS A 181 5.45 -2.12 6.28
N SER A 182 4.86 -2.49 7.41
CA SER A 182 4.75 -3.88 7.86
C SER A 182 4.03 -4.79 6.87
N ASP A 183 3.10 -4.25 6.08
CA ASP A 183 2.30 -5.05 5.15
C ASP A 183 3.05 -5.36 3.84
N LEU A 184 4.29 -4.89 3.67
CA LEU A 184 5.15 -5.35 2.58
C LEU A 184 5.48 -6.86 2.66
N ILE A 185 5.27 -7.51 3.80
CA ILE A 185 5.41 -8.97 3.95
C ILE A 185 4.50 -9.77 3.02
N PHE A 186 3.40 -9.18 2.54
CA PHE A 186 2.45 -9.84 1.65
C PHE A 186 2.84 -9.74 0.18
N PHE A 187 3.76 -8.86 -0.19
CA PHE A 187 4.12 -8.58 -1.58
C PHE A 187 5.38 -9.31 -2.02
N SER A 188 5.48 -9.60 -3.32
CA SER A 188 6.64 -10.30 -3.87
C SER A 188 7.95 -9.53 -3.74
N ASP A 189 9.06 -10.26 -3.82
CA ASP A 189 10.41 -9.69 -3.76
C ASP A 189 10.62 -8.58 -4.80
N GLU A 190 10.03 -8.72 -5.99
CA GLU A 190 10.04 -7.71 -7.05
C GLU A 190 9.37 -6.39 -6.63
N ILE A 191 8.28 -6.47 -5.87
CA ILE A 191 7.59 -5.29 -5.34
C ILE A 191 8.39 -4.67 -4.20
N ILE A 192 8.97 -5.49 -3.31
CA ILE A 192 9.84 -5.02 -2.23
C ILE A 192 11.07 -4.31 -2.82
N LYS A 193 11.68 -4.87 -3.88
CA LYS A 193 12.79 -4.27 -4.63
C LYS A 193 12.40 -2.92 -5.21
N TYR A 194 11.25 -2.84 -5.90
CA TYR A 194 10.73 -1.57 -6.40
C TYR A 194 10.59 -0.50 -5.30
N VAL A 195 10.04 -0.86 -4.13
CA VAL A 195 9.90 0.09 -3.01
C VAL A 195 11.26 0.49 -2.44
N ALA A 196 12.20 -0.45 -2.27
CA ALA A 196 13.55 -0.14 -1.79
C ALA A 196 14.29 0.83 -2.73
N TYR A 197 14.25 0.58 -4.04
CA TYR A 197 14.88 1.43 -5.05
C TYR A 197 14.21 2.82 -5.10
N HIS A 198 12.88 2.89 -4.90
CA HIS A 198 12.15 4.15 -4.79
C HIS A 198 12.68 5.02 -3.64
N GLU A 199 12.90 4.43 -2.46
CA GLU A 199 13.46 5.16 -1.32
C GLU A 199 14.90 5.62 -1.56
N ILE A 200 15.72 4.84 -2.25
CA ILE A 200 17.10 5.25 -2.60
C ILE A 200 17.12 6.38 -3.63
N CYS A 201 16.17 6.42 -4.58
CA CYS A 201 16.04 7.55 -5.50
C CYS A 201 15.81 8.88 -4.75
N HIS A 202 15.17 8.86 -3.58
CA HIS A 202 14.97 10.06 -2.75
C HIS A 202 16.27 10.65 -2.17
N LEU A 203 17.40 9.92 -2.22
CA LEU A 203 18.71 10.45 -1.87
C LEU A 203 19.30 11.41 -2.92
N ILE A 204 18.74 11.42 -4.13
CA ILE A 204 19.13 12.28 -5.26
C ILE A 204 18.01 13.28 -5.56
N HIS A 205 16.76 12.81 -5.61
CA HIS A 205 15.58 13.64 -5.92
C HIS A 205 14.52 13.52 -4.82
N GLN A 206 14.37 14.56 -3.99
CA GLN A 206 13.49 14.51 -2.81
C GLN A 206 11.99 14.55 -3.17
N ASN A 207 11.64 14.95 -4.38
CA ASN A 207 10.28 14.99 -4.90
C ASN A 207 10.10 13.98 -6.06
N HIS A 208 8.86 13.64 -6.39
CA HIS A 208 8.53 12.77 -7.52
C HIS A 208 8.55 13.50 -8.87
N SER A 209 9.62 14.28 -9.11
CA SER A 209 9.82 15.03 -10.36
C SER A 209 10.05 14.11 -11.57
N LYS A 210 10.12 14.68 -12.77
CA LYS A 210 10.44 13.91 -13.99
C LYS A 210 11.79 13.21 -13.86
N GLU A 211 12.76 13.87 -13.27
CA GLU A 211 14.12 13.39 -13.03
C GLU A 211 14.11 12.20 -12.06
N PHE A 212 13.32 12.27 -10.98
CA PHE A 212 13.11 11.13 -10.07
C PHE A 212 12.63 9.88 -10.82
N TRP A 213 11.58 10.03 -11.64
CA TRP A 213 11.02 8.88 -12.36
C TRP A 213 11.95 8.38 -13.45
N ASN A 214 12.72 9.26 -14.08
CA ASN A 214 13.75 8.87 -15.04
C ASN A 214 14.85 8.05 -14.36
N LEU A 215 15.33 8.46 -13.19
CA LEU A 215 16.31 7.71 -12.40
C LEU A 215 15.76 6.33 -12.01
N LEU A 216 14.56 6.27 -11.44
CA LEU A 216 13.95 4.99 -11.06
C LEU A 216 13.75 4.07 -12.26
N LYS A 217 13.37 4.61 -13.42
CA LYS A 217 13.20 3.85 -14.67
C LYS A 217 14.51 3.24 -15.17
N GLN A 218 15.65 3.90 -14.94
CA GLN A 218 16.97 3.32 -15.30
C GLN A 218 17.24 2.04 -14.51
N PHE A 219 16.77 1.96 -13.26
CA PHE A 219 16.98 0.79 -12.42
C PHE A 219 15.88 -0.26 -12.55
N ILE A 220 14.63 0.17 -12.68
CA ILE A 220 13.42 -0.66 -12.75
C ILE A 220 12.59 -0.18 -13.95
N PRO A 221 12.89 -0.65 -15.18
CA PRO A 221 12.21 -0.17 -16.39
C PRO A 221 10.68 -0.37 -16.37
N ASP A 222 10.21 -1.44 -15.71
CA ASP A 222 8.81 -1.81 -15.53
C ASP A 222 8.16 -1.21 -14.28
N TYR A 223 8.75 -0.15 -13.68
CA TYR A 223 8.28 0.41 -12.39
C TYR A 223 6.79 0.79 -12.38
N LYS A 224 6.21 1.16 -13.54
CA LYS A 224 4.78 1.48 -13.67
C LYS A 224 3.91 0.26 -13.40
N GLU A 225 4.33 -0.92 -13.86
CA GLU A 225 3.65 -2.18 -13.59
C GLU A 225 3.78 -2.57 -12.12
N LYS A 226 4.99 -2.51 -11.56
CA LYS A 226 5.23 -2.77 -10.13
C LYS A 226 4.37 -1.84 -9.25
N ARG A 227 4.32 -0.54 -9.57
CA ARG A 227 3.46 0.44 -8.89
C ARG A 227 1.97 0.09 -9.01
N LYS A 228 1.54 -0.41 -10.17
CA LYS A 228 0.14 -0.86 -10.38
C LYS A 228 -0.17 -2.09 -9.53
N LYS A 229 0.73 -3.09 -9.49
CA LYS A 229 0.59 -4.30 -8.65
C LYS A 229 0.52 -3.94 -7.17
N LEU A 230 1.46 -3.11 -6.69
CA LEU A 230 1.50 -2.62 -5.32
C LEU A 230 0.23 -1.85 -4.95
N ASN A 231 -0.22 -0.91 -5.80
CA ASN A 231 -1.40 -0.09 -5.50
C ASN A 231 -2.71 -0.88 -5.53
N ASN A 232 -2.79 -1.99 -6.25
CA ASN A 232 -4.02 -2.77 -6.40
C ASN A 232 -3.96 -4.12 -5.66
N HIS A 233 -2.93 -4.36 -4.85
CA HIS A 233 -2.72 -5.60 -4.10
C HIS A 233 -2.83 -6.84 -5.02
N ILE A 234 -2.13 -6.78 -6.16
CA ILE A 234 -2.07 -7.90 -7.12
C ILE A 234 -0.95 -8.82 -6.67
N PHE A 235 -1.32 -10.04 -6.28
CA PHE A 235 -0.41 -11.12 -5.91
C PHE A 235 -0.26 -12.13 -7.05
N GLU A 236 0.76 -12.98 -6.94
CA GLU A 236 1.06 -14.05 -7.90
C GLU A 236 0.48 -15.40 -7.44
#